data_AF-A0A965C826-F1
#
_entry.id   AF-A0A965C826-F1
#
_cell.length_a   1.000
_cell.length_b   1.000
_cell.length_c   1.000
_cell.angle_alpha   90.00
_cell.angle_beta   90.00
_cell.angle_gamma   90.00
#
_symmetry.space_group_name_H-M   'P 1'
#
loop_
_entity.id
_entity.type
_entity.pdbx_description
1 polymer ?
#
loop_
_entity_poly.entity_id
_entity_poly.type
_entity_poly.pdbx_seq_one_letter_code
_entity_poly.pdbx_strand_id
1 'polypeptide(L)'
;MNALTFPILRLLADGRFHSGEAIAKHFKVTRTTVWSAIQEAESLGVQIFSVRGRGYKLPDPIVMLDQEAILNAIGPERAWFKLELHDTLESTNSYLMK
;
A
#
# COMPACT_ATOMS: atom_id res chain seq x y z
N MET A 1 2.51 0.44 13.42
CA MET A 1 1.96 0.14 12.09
C MET A 1 2.44 -1.25 11.66
N ASN A 2 1.54 -2.12 11.22
CA ASN A 2 1.89 -3.41 10.66
C ASN A 2 2.66 -3.20 9.35
N ALA A 3 3.85 -3.78 9.26
CA ALA A 3 4.75 -3.60 8.12
C ALA A 3 4.17 -4.07 6.78
N LEU A 4 3.10 -4.88 6.81
CA LEU A 4 2.46 -5.42 5.62
C LEU A 4 1.21 -4.68 5.16
N THR A 5 0.73 -3.69 5.91
CA THR A 5 -0.50 -2.95 5.58
C THR A 5 -0.42 -2.31 4.20
N PHE A 6 0.59 -1.47 3.95
CA PHE A 6 0.77 -0.83 2.65
C PHE A 6 1.23 -1.79 1.53
N PRO A 7 2.14 -2.75 1.77
CA PRO A 7 2.44 -3.78 0.78
C PRO A 7 1.21 -4.56 0.30
N ILE A 8 0.29 -4.92 1.21
CA ILE A 8 -0.96 -5.59 0.84
C ILE A 8 -1.88 -4.63 0.07
N LEU A 9 -1.98 -3.36 0.47
CA LEU A 9 -2.73 -2.36 -0.31
C LEU A 9 -2.18 -2.20 -1.74
N ARG A 10 -0.85 -2.20 -1.93
CA ARG A 10 -0.23 -2.19 -3.26
C ARG A 10 -0.61 -3.41 -4.08
N LEU A 11 -0.75 -4.58 -3.46
CA LEU A 11 -1.22 -5.80 -4.13
C LEU A 11 -2.71 -5.70 -4.54
N LEU A 12 -3.55 -5.09 -3.69
CA LEU A 12 -4.98 -4.88 -3.96
C LEU A 12 -5.28 -3.68 -4.86
N ALA A 13 -4.25 -2.89 -5.23
CA ALA A 13 -4.38 -1.66 -6.00
C ALA A 13 -5.01 -1.86 -7.39
N ASP A 14 -4.97 -3.09 -7.92
CA ASP A 14 -5.63 -3.47 -9.18
C ASP A 14 -7.16 -3.54 -9.10
N GLY A 15 -7.75 -3.39 -7.90
CA GLY A 15 -9.19 -3.44 -7.67
C GLY A 15 -9.81 -4.83 -7.83
N ARG A 16 -8.99 -5.89 -7.93
CA ARG A 16 -9.44 -7.28 -8.10
C ARG A 16 -9.47 -7.99 -6.76
N PHE A 17 -10.20 -9.11 -6.73
CA PHE A 17 -10.22 -9.97 -5.55
C PHE A 17 -8.93 -10.79 -5.46
N HIS A 18 -8.28 -10.72 -4.31
CA HIS A 18 -7.15 -11.56 -3.95
C HIS A 18 -7.52 -12.38 -2.70
N SER A 19 -7.39 -13.70 -2.79
CA SER A 19 -7.72 -14.57 -1.65
C SER A 19 -6.75 -14.34 -0.49
N GLY A 20 -7.24 -14.39 0.76
CA GLY A 20 -6.37 -14.24 1.93
C GLY A 20 -5.23 -15.27 1.99
N GLU A 21 -5.44 -16.46 1.42
CA GLU A 21 -4.40 -17.49 1.26
C GLU A 21 -3.37 -17.12 0.20
N ALA A 22 -3.78 -16.57 -0.95
CA ALA A 22 -2.87 -16.10 -1.98
C ALA A 22 -1.99 -14.95 -1.47
N ILE A 23 -2.58 -13.98 -0.78
CA ILE A 23 -1.85 -12.86 -0.16
C ILE A 23 -0.88 -13.40 0.90
N ALA A 24 -1.33 -14.28 1.80
CA ALA A 24 -0.50 -14.88 2.83
C ALA A 24 0.69 -15.64 2.23
N LYS A 25 0.45 -16.43 1.17
CA LYS A 25 1.51 -17.15 0.44
C LYS A 25 2.48 -16.20 -0.25
N HIS A 26 1.99 -15.13 -0.89
CA HIS A 26 2.81 -14.13 -1.57
C HIS A 26 3.81 -13.47 -0.62
N PHE A 27 3.32 -13.04 0.56
CA PHE A 27 4.16 -12.40 1.59
C PHE A 27 4.83 -13.38 2.56
N LYS A 28 4.65 -14.70 2.38
CA LYS A 28 5.17 -15.76 3.27
C LYS A 28 4.79 -15.57 4.74
N VAL A 29 3.54 -15.21 4.99
CA VAL A 29 2.97 -14.99 6.33
C VAL A 29 1.70 -15.82 6.56
N THR A 30 1.11 -15.70 7.75
CA THR A 30 -0.15 -16.37 8.07
C THR A 30 -1.35 -15.58 7.56
N ARG A 31 -2.50 -16.26 7.40
CA ARG A 31 -3.78 -15.60 7.10
C ARG A 31 -4.19 -14.61 8.20
N THR A 32 -3.82 -14.88 9.45
CA THR A 32 -4.08 -13.98 10.59
C THR A 32 -3.30 -12.68 10.45
N THR A 33 -2.04 -12.75 9.99
CA THR A 33 -1.21 -11.56 9.70
C THR A 33 -1.83 -10.71 8.60
N VAL A 34 -2.34 -11.34 7.53
CA VAL A 34 -3.07 -10.64 6.46
C VAL A 34 -4.33 -9.97 7.01
N TRP A 35 -5.14 -10.69 7.79
CA TRP A 35 -6.34 -10.12 8.39
C TRP A 35 -6.02 -8.89 9.27
N SER A 36 -5.00 -8.97 10.13
CA SER A 36 -4.57 -7.84 10.96
C SER A 36 -4.14 -6.62 10.14
N ALA A 37 -3.42 -6.83 9.03
CA ALA A 37 -3.03 -5.75 8.12
C ALA A 37 -4.24 -5.13 7.41
N ILE A 38 -5.23 -5.92 7.00
CA ILE A 38 -6.48 -5.43 6.41
C ILE A 38 -7.26 -4.59 7.44
N GLN A 39 -7.38 -5.04 8.69
CA GLN A 39 -8.04 -4.27 9.74
C GLN A 39 -7.31 -2.95 10.04
N GLU A 40 -5.98 -2.94 10.03
CA GLU A 40 -5.24 -1.69 10.19
C GLU A 40 -5.46 -0.75 9.01
N ALA A 41 -5.47 -1.24 7.77
CA ALA A 41 -5.81 -0.42 6.60
C ALA A 41 -7.21 0.21 6.69
N GLU A 42 -8.21 -0.56 7.14
CA GLU A 42 -9.57 -0.06 7.39
C GLU A 42 -9.58 1.03 8.47
N SER A 43 -8.77 0.88 9.53
CA SER A 43 -8.60 1.92 10.57
C SER A 43 -7.97 3.21 10.06
N LEU A 44 -7.21 3.15 8.96
CA LEU A 44 -6.66 4.32 8.25
C LEU A 44 -7.69 4.99 7.31
N GLY A 45 -8.93 4.48 7.28
CA GLY A 45 -10.01 4.99 6.44
C GLY A 45 -10.05 4.38 5.03
N VAL A 46 -9.23 3.36 4.75
CA VAL A 46 -9.26 2.67 3.46
C VAL A 46 -10.43 1.69 3.44
N GLN A 47 -11.37 1.90 2.53
CA GLN A 47 -12.46 0.96 2.34
C GLN A 47 -11.95 -0.32 1.66
N ILE A 48 -12.22 -1.49 2.25
CA ILE A 48 -11.85 -2.81 1.71
C ILE A 48 -13.08 -3.70 1.70
N PHE A 49 -13.34 -4.38 0.58
CA PHE A 49 -14.39 -5.39 0.51
C PHE A 49 -13.82 -6.77 0.82
N SER A 50 -14.39 -7.42 1.83
CA SER A 50 -14.08 -8.79 2.23
C SER A 50 -15.26 -9.71 1.90
N VAL A 51 -15.03 -10.70 1.03
CA VAL A 51 -16.04 -11.70 0.65
C VAL A 51 -15.56 -13.09 1.06
N ARG A 52 -16.33 -13.76 1.91
CA ARG A 52 -16.04 -15.12 2.36
C ARG A 52 -15.85 -16.06 1.16
N GLY A 53 -14.72 -16.78 1.15
CA GLY A 53 -14.37 -17.71 0.06
C GLY A 53 -13.77 -17.06 -1.19
N ARG A 54 -13.76 -15.72 -1.29
CA ARG A 54 -13.19 -14.98 -2.43
C ARG A 54 -11.96 -14.17 -2.06
N GLY A 55 -11.98 -13.52 -0.90
CA GLY A 55 -10.87 -12.71 -0.39
C GLY A 55 -11.18 -11.23 -0.29
N TYR A 56 -10.15 -10.42 -0.50
CA TYR A 56 -10.18 -8.97 -0.29
C TYR A 56 -10.01 -8.23 -1.62
N LYS A 57 -10.65 -7.07 -1.75
CA LYS A 57 -10.38 -6.11 -2.83
C LYS A 57 -10.61 -4.68 -2.39
N LEU A 58 -10.00 -3.72 -3.08
CA LEU A 58 -10.44 -2.34 -3.04
C LEU A 58 -11.75 -2.17 -3.85
N PRO A 59 -12.62 -1.20 -3.48
CA PRO A 59 -13.82 -0.89 -4.25
C PRO A 59 -13.49 -0.59 -5.71
N ASP A 60 -12.50 0.28 -5.90
CA ASP A 60 -11.99 0.77 -7.17
C ASP A 60 -10.47 0.61 -7.23
N PRO A 61 -9.87 0.44 -8.43
CA PRO A 61 -8.43 0.43 -8.58
C PRO A 61 -7.85 1.80 -8.19
N ILE A 62 -6.66 1.78 -7.59
CA ILE A 62 -5.94 2.99 -7.21
C ILE A 62 -4.55 2.98 -7.83
N VAL A 63 -4.06 4.17 -8.19
CA VAL A 63 -2.68 4.34 -8.63
C VAL A 63 -1.84 4.65 -7.41
N MET A 64 -0.98 3.72 -7.02
CA MET A 64 -0.03 3.93 -5.94
C MET A 64 1.07 4.88 -6.39
N LEU A 65 1.58 5.69 -5.46
CA LEU A 65 2.78 6.48 -5.73
C LEU A 65 3.95 5.53 -6.02
N ASP A 66 4.67 5.85 -7.08
CA ASP A 66 5.83 5.10 -7.58
C ASP A 66 6.99 6.08 -7.77
N GLN A 67 8.08 5.83 -7.04
CA GLN A 67 9.21 6.74 -7.00
C GLN A 67 9.91 6.84 -8.37
N GLU A 68 10.06 5.72 -9.08
CA GLU A 68 10.71 5.73 -10.39
C GLU A 68 9.84 6.41 -11.43
N ALA A 69 8.53 6.15 -11.43
CA ALA A 69 7.60 6.81 -12.33
C ALA A 69 7.61 8.33 -12.14
N ILE A 70 7.64 8.80 -10.88
CA ILE A 70 7.74 10.24 -10.56
C ILE A 70 9.09 10.79 -11.04
N LEU A 71 10.22 10.15 -10.73
CA LEU A 71 11.55 10.61 -11.15
C LEU A 71 11.70 10.64 -12.68
N ASN A 72 11.11 9.68 -13.38
CA ASN A 72 11.11 9.64 -14.83
C ASN A 72 10.23 10.76 -15.42
N ALA A 73 9.09 11.07 -14.79
CA ALA A 73 8.24 12.18 -15.19
C ALA A 73 8.89 13.56 -14.96
N ILE A 74 9.75 13.69 -13.96
CA ILE A 74 10.54 14.92 -13.72
C ILE A 74 11.57 15.14 -14.84
N GLY A 75 12.16 14.08 -15.38
CA GLY A 75 13.13 14.18 -16.48
C GLY A 75 14.56 14.52 -15.99
N PRO A 76 15.37 15.26 -16.78
CA PRO A 76 16.77 15.56 -16.47
C PRO A 76 16.98 16.24 -15.10
N GLU A 77 16.02 17.07 -14.68
CA GLU A 77 16.03 17.81 -13.43
C GLU A 77 15.91 16.91 -12.20
N ARG A 78 15.60 15.61 -12.38
CA ARG A 78 15.51 14.65 -11.27
C ARG A 78 16.79 14.58 -10.43
N ALA A 79 17.94 14.91 -11.02
CA ALA A 79 19.23 14.96 -10.33
C ALA A 79 19.29 16.07 -9.25
N TRP A 80 18.40 17.06 -9.29
CA TRP A 80 18.33 18.13 -8.31
C TRP A 80 17.54 17.75 -7.05
N PHE A 81 16.75 16.68 -7.12
CA PHE A 81 15.84 16.30 -6.05
C PHE A 81 16.28 15.00 -5.40
N LYS A 82 16.30 15.00 -4.06
CA LYS A 82 16.25 13.76 -3.28
C LYS A 82 14.79 13.42 -3.04
N LEU A 83 14.18 12.64 -3.94
CA LEU A 83 12.81 12.17 -3.76
C LEU A 83 12.76 11.00 -2.78
N GLU A 84 11.96 11.15 -1.73
CA GLU A 84 11.67 10.10 -0.78
C GLU A 84 10.17 9.81 -0.76
N LEU A 85 9.82 8.54 -0.83
CA LEU A 85 8.44 8.09 -0.81
C LEU A 85 8.18 7.34 0.49
N HIS A 86 7.22 7.84 1.25
CA HIS A 86 6.83 7.28 2.54
C HIS A 86 5.36 6.89 2.48
N ASP A 87 5.04 5.65 2.86
CA ASP A 87 3.66 5.18 2.92
C ASP A 87 2.86 5.88 4.04
N THR A 88 3.53 6.23 5.13
CA THR A 88 2.96 6.97 6.27
C THR A 88 3.97 7.97 6.82
N LEU A 89 3.49 9.17 7.16
CA LEU A 89 4.22 10.17 7.94
C LEU A 89 3.20 10.97 8.76
N GLU A 90 3.62 11.50 9.91
CA GLU A 90 2.79 12.44 10.67
C GLU A 90 2.63 13.77 9.92
N SER A 91 3.69 14.21 9.24
CA SER A 91 3.70 15.39 8.37
C SER A 91 4.93 15.36 7.47
N THR A 92 4.73 15.66 6.18
CA THR A 92 5.84 15.84 5.24
C THR A 92 6.70 17.06 5.60
N ASN A 93 6.09 18.12 6.11
CA ASN A 93 6.79 19.34 6.51
C ASN A 93 7.66 19.13 7.75
N SER A 94 7.10 18.54 8.81
CA SER A 94 7.87 18.25 10.03
C SER A 94 8.98 17.22 9.82
N TYR A 95 8.80 16.31 8.85
CA TYR A 95 9.83 15.36 8.46
C TYR A 95 11.05 16.05 7.83
N LEU A 96 10.83 17.03 6.94
CA LEU A 96 11.89 17.75 6.25
C LEU A 96 12.56 18.85 7.09
N MET A 97 11.89 19.36 8.13
CA MET A 97 12.41 20.42 9.00
C MET A 97 13.31 19.92 10.14
N LYS A 98 13.51 18.61 10.26
CA LYS A 98 14.44 17.99 11.22
C LYS A 98 15.78 17.72 10.56
#